data_AF-A0A1V2UJ66-F1
#
_entry.id   AF-A0A1V2UJ66-F1
#
_cell.length_a   1.000
_cell.length_b   1.000
_cell.length_c   1.000
_cell.angle_alpha   90.00
_cell.angle_beta   90.00
_cell.angle_gamma   90.00
#
_symmetry.space_group_name_H-M   'P 1'
#
loop_
_entity.id
_entity.type
_entity.pdbx_description
1 polymer ?
#
loop_
_entity_poly.entity_id
_entity_poly.type
_entity_poly.pdbx_seq_one_letter_code
_entity_poly.pdbx_strand_id
1 'polypeptide(L)' 'MRNYWYVSLSNRYPQPSQDDPSRIVLSIQIKNRYSIIEMTREATPIEIDGCKLRYCGHGVRNDENIQRNIRRYVR' A
#
# COMPACT_ATOMS: atom_id res chain seq x y z
N MET A 1 -8.25 -9.79 10.02
CA MET A 1 -8.52 -8.63 9.14
C MET A 1 -7.75 -8.83 7.85
N ARG A 2 -8.39 -8.69 6.68
CA ARG A 2 -7.72 -8.83 5.38
C ARG A 2 -7.20 -7.45 4.97
N ASN A 3 -5.94 -7.17 5.28
CA ASN A 3 -5.31 -5.90 4.94
C ASN A 3 -4.64 -6.02 3.57
N TYR A 4 -4.59 -4.94 2.80
CA TYR A 4 -3.96 -4.89 1.49
C TYR A 4 -2.63 -4.16 1.59
N TRP A 5 -1.59 -4.73 0.99
CA TRP A 5 -0.24 -4.21 1.07
C TRP A 5 0.20 -3.65 -0.27
N TYR A 6 0.74 -2.44 -0.23
CA TYR A 6 1.28 -1.76 -1.39
C TYR A 6 2.66 -1.17 -1.11
N VAL A 7 3.49 -1.10 -2.15
CA VAL A 7 4.66 -0.22 -2.19
C VAL A 7 4.30 1.00 -3.03
N SER A 8 4.48 2.19 -2.47
CA SER A 8 4.47 3.44 -3.22
C SER A 8 5.88 3.80 -3.65
N LEU A 9 6.07 3.96 -4.95
CA LEU A 9 7.36 4.38 -5.53
C LEU A 9 7.53 5.91 -5.57
N SER A 10 6.51 6.66 -5.17
CA SER A 10 6.53 8.13 -5.16
C SER A 10 6.59 8.73 -3.76
N ASN A 11 6.71 7.90 -2.71
CA ASN A 11 6.53 8.25 -1.30
C ASN A 11 5.17 8.88 -0.94
N ARG A 12 4.27 9.07 -1.91
CA ARG A 12 2.88 9.48 -1.66
C ARG A 12 2.02 8.29 -1.26
N TYR A 13 0.93 8.56 -0.57
CA TYR A 13 -0.03 7.54 -0.17
C TYR A 13 -1.46 8.06 -0.33
N PRO A 14 -2.44 7.16 -0.53
CA PRO A 14 -3.83 7.56 -0.68
C PRO A 14 -4.35 8.36 0.50
N GLN A 15 -5.07 9.44 0.21
CA GLN A 15 -5.78 10.25 1.19
C GLN A 15 -7.26 9.87 1.16
N PRO A 16 -7.95 9.78 2.32
CA PRO A 16 -9.37 9.50 2.35
C PRO A 16 -10.16 10.59 1.62
N SER A 17 -11.12 10.17 0.81
CA SER A 17 -12.14 11.01 0.17
C SER A 17 -13.45 11.03 0.98
N GLN A 18 -14.42 11.85 0.58
CA GLN A 18 -15.71 11.96 1.30
C GLN A 18 -16.53 10.66 1.28
N ASP A 19 -16.35 9.83 0.23
CA ASP A 19 -17.05 8.56 0.06
C ASP A 19 -16.30 7.37 0.67
N ASP A 20 -15.11 7.60 1.21
CA ASP A 20 -14.31 6.54 1.80
C ASP A 20 -14.80 6.13 3.19
N PRO A 21 -14.53 4.88 3.61
CA PRO A 21 -14.57 4.53 5.02
C PRO A 21 -13.74 5.51 5.83
N SER A 22 -14.09 5.68 7.12
CA SER A 22 -13.41 6.58 8.05
C SER A 22 -11.88 6.43 8.06
N ARG A 23 -11.35 5.26 7.68
CA ARG A 23 -9.91 5.02 7.50
C ARG A 23 -9.62 4.04 6.36
N ILE A 24 -8.91 4.53 5.33
CA ILE A 24 -8.42 3.70 4.22
C ILE A 24 -6.99 3.19 4.43
N VAL A 25 -6.13 3.97 5.09
CA VAL A 25 -4.73 3.63 5.37
C VAL A 25 -4.56 3.31 6.85
N LEU A 26 -4.14 2.09 7.15
CA LEU A 26 -3.89 1.59 8.50
C LEU A 26 -2.49 1.95 8.98
N SER A 27 -1.47 1.70 8.18
CA SER A 27 -0.09 2.02 8.55
C SER A 27 0.74 2.40 7.32
N ILE A 28 1.75 3.23 7.56
CA ILE A 28 2.71 3.68 6.54
C ILE A 28 4.09 3.57 7.12
N GLN A 29 5.00 2.90 6.40
CA GLN A 29 6.42 2.95 6.68
C GLN A 29 7.13 3.70 5.57
N ILE A 30 7.49 4.96 5.85
CA ILE A 30 8.22 5.81 4.92
C ILE A 30 9.69 5.40 4.90
N LYS A 31 10.25 5.21 3.70
CA LYS A 31 11.68 5.05 3.44
C LYS A 31 12.14 6.17 2.51
N ASN A 32 13.44 6.21 2.24
CA ASN A 32 14.04 7.30 1.46
C ASN A 32 13.44 7.42 0.04
N ARG A 33 13.20 6.29 -0.65
CA ARG A 33 12.72 6.26 -2.04
C ARG A 33 11.35 5.60 -2.26
N TYR A 34 10.79 4.99 -1.23
CA TYR A 34 9.50 4.31 -1.31
C TYR A 34 8.80 4.29 0.05
N SER A 35 7.50 4.03 0.06
CA SER A 35 6.72 3.80 1.27
C SER A 35 6.03 2.44 1.19
N ILE A 36 5.98 1.72 2.30
CA ILE A 36 5.15 0.50 2.42
C ILE A 36 3.85 0.91 3.11
N ILE A 37 2.73 0.63 2.48
CA ILE A 37 1.41 1.08 2.88
C ILE A 37 0.53 -0.13 3.14
N GLU A 38 -0.15 -0.11 4.29
CA GLU A 38 -1.18 -1.06 4.67
C GLU A 38 -2.56 -0.40 4.56
N MET A 39 -3.47 -1.01 3.81
CA MET A 39 -4.80 -0.48 3.53
C MET A 39 -5.92 -1.43 3.95
N THR A 40 -7.09 -0.87 4.28
CA THR A 40 -8.30 -1.63 4.65
C THR A 40 -9.05 -2.19 3.44
N ARG A 41 -8.85 -1.59 2.26
CA ARG A 41 -9.43 -1.98 0.97
C ARG A 41 -8.38 -1.99 -0.13
N GLU A 42 -8.74 -2.54 -1.29
CA GLU A 42 -7.93 -2.37 -2.49
C GLU A 42 -7.86 -0.90 -2.89
N ALA A 43 -6.70 -0.49 -3.38
CA ALA A 43 -6.49 0.83 -3.94
C ALA A 43 -7.25 0.98 -5.26
N THR A 44 -7.86 2.14 -5.48
CA THR A 44 -8.54 2.46 -6.74
C THR A 44 -7.52 2.69 -7.85
N PRO A 45 -7.91 2.60 -9.14
CA PRO A 45 -7.01 2.92 -10.25
C PRO A 45 -6.38 4.32 -10.16
N ILE A 46 -7.13 5.31 -9.68
CA ILE A 46 -6.67 6.69 -9.49
C ILE A 46 -5.59 6.75 -8.41
N GLU A 47 -5.81 6.07 -7.27
CA GLU A 47 -4.82 5.98 -6.19
C GLU A 47 -3.56 5.25 -6.65
N ILE A 48 -3.71 4.17 -7.42
CA ILE A 48 -2.60 3.39 -7.96
C ILE A 48 -1.72 4.25 -8.86
N ASP A 49 -2.32 4.99 -9.81
CA ASP A 49 -1.54 5.84 -10.70
C ASP A 49 -0.96 7.07 -9.96
N GLY A 50 -1.79 7.73 -9.15
CA GLY A 50 -1.41 8.94 -8.43
C GLY A 50 -0.27 8.70 -7.44
N CYS A 51 -0.32 7.61 -6.68
CA CYS A 51 0.72 7.27 -5.70
C CYS A 51 1.80 6.33 -6.26
N LYS A 52 1.70 5.90 -7.52
CA LYS A 52 2.59 4.90 -8.14
C LYS A 52 2.66 3.63 -7.28
N LEU A 53 1.49 3.09 -6.93
CA LEU A 53 1.37 1.91 -6.08
C LEU A 53 1.71 0.62 -6.86
N ARG A 54 2.30 -0.33 -6.14
CA ARG A 54 2.55 -1.70 -6.56
C ARG A 54 1.96 -2.65 -5.55
N TYR A 55 1.00 -3.47 -6.00
CA TYR A 55 0.32 -4.42 -5.15
C TYR A 55 1.26 -5.55 -4.71
N CYS A 56 1.31 -5.80 -3.40
CA CYS A 56 2.17 -6.80 -2.78
C CYS A 56 1.41 -8.03 -2.27
N GLY A 57 0.10 -7.92 -2.05
CA GLY A 57 -0.75 -9.01 -1.58
C GLY A 57 -1.74 -8.55 -0.52
N HIS A 58 -2.53 -9.49 0.00
CA HIS A 58 -3.47 -9.26 1.08
C HIS A 58 -3.22 -10.24 2.23
N GLY A 59 -3.46 -9.82 3.47
CA GLY A 59 -3.24 -10.61 4.67
C GLY A 59 -2.23 -9.99 5.63
N VAL A 60 -1.49 -10.86 6.33
CA VAL A 60 -0.54 -10.46 7.37
C VAL A 60 0.79 -10.05 6.76
N ARG A 61 1.38 -8.94 7.22
CA ARG A 61 2.64 -8.40 6.71
C ARG A 61 3.75 -9.45 6.51
N ASN A 62 3.90 -10.38 7.45
CA ASN A 62 4.97 -11.37 7.48
C ASN A 62 4.72 -12.56 6.55
N ASP A 63 3.62 -12.58 5.80
CA ASP A 63 3.40 -13.56 4.74
C ASP A 63 4.56 -13.52 3.73
N GLU A 64 5.07 -14.70 3.39
CA GLU A 64 6.23 -14.84 2.52
C GLU A 64 5.98 -14.22 1.14
N ASN A 65 4.77 -14.33 0.60
CA ASN A 65 4.43 -13.74 -0.69
C ASN A 65 4.46 -12.21 -0.65
N ILE A 66 3.94 -11.64 0.44
CA ILE A 66 3.93 -10.18 0.64
C ILE A 66 5.36 -9.67 0.80
N GLN A 67 6.16 -10.33 1.64
CA GLN A 67 7.57 -9.97 1.81
C GLN A 67 8.37 -10.11 0.52
N ARG A 68 8.14 -11.17 -0.26
CA ARG A 68 8.77 -11.37 -1.57
C ARG A 68 8.41 -10.26 -2.56
N ASN A 69 7.14 -9.88 -2.64
CA ASN A 69 6.69 -8.82 -3.54
C ASN A 69 7.22 -7.45 -3.13
N ILE A 70 7.23 -7.13 -1.83
CA ILE A 70 7.85 -5.89 -1.33
C ILE A 70 9.31 -5.84 -1.79
N ARG A 71 10.09 -6.89 -1.53
CA ARG A 71 11.50 -6.98 -1.97
C ARG A 71 11.67 -6.84 -3.49
N ARG A 72 10.74 -7.36 -4.28
CA ARG A 72 10.77 -7.25 -5.76
C ARG A 72 10.66 -5.80 -6.25
N TYR A 73 9.86 -4.97 -5.59
CA TYR A 73 9.59 -3.61 -6.05
C TYR A 73 10.53 -2.54 -5.46
N VAL A 74 11.20 -2.85 -4.36
CA VAL A 74 12.07 -1.90 -3.64
C VAL A 74 13.57 -2.16 -3.86
N ARG A 75 13.91 -3.06 -4.78
CA ARG A 75 15.28 -3.43 -5.12
C ARG A 75 16.03 -2.30 -5.82
#